data_AF-A0A8C3C333-F1
#
_entry.id   AF-A0A8C3C333-F1
#
_cell.length_a   1.000
_cell.length_b   1.000
_cell.length_c   1.000
_cell.angle_alpha   90.00
_cell.angle_beta   90.00
_cell.angle_gamma   90.00
#
_symmetry.space_group_name_H-M   'P 1'
#
loop_
_entity.id
_entity.type
_entity.pdbx_description
1 polymer ?
#
loop_
_entity_poly.entity_id
_entity_poly.type
_entity_poly.pdbx_seq_one_letter_code
_entity_poly.pdbx_strand_id
1 'polypeptide(L)'
;MGANASALEKEIGPEQFPVNEHYFGLVNFGNTCYCNSVLQALYFCRPFREKVLAYKVQPRKKESLLTCLSDLFNSIATQKKKVGVIPPKKFISRLRKENELFDNYMQQDAHEFLNYLLNTIADLLQEEKKQEKQNGKLQNGSIESEEGEKTDLTWVHEIFQGTLTNETRCLNCEAGR
;
A
#
# COMPACT_ATOMS: atom_id res chain seq x y z
N MET A 1 0.45 -4.15 -38.91
CA MET A 1 1.80 -3.75 -38.43
C MET A 1 1.96 -4.33 -37.05
N GLY A 2 2.74 -5.41 -36.90
CA GLY A 2 2.90 -6.10 -35.62
C GLY A 2 3.65 -5.23 -34.62
N ALA A 3 3.08 -5.00 -33.44
CA ALA A 3 3.83 -4.40 -32.35
C ALA A 3 4.99 -5.35 -32.02
N ASN A 4 6.22 -4.88 -32.19
CA ASN A 4 7.40 -5.66 -31.81
C ASN A 4 7.32 -5.92 -30.30
N ALA A 5 7.10 -7.18 -29.94
CA ALA A 5 7.09 -7.63 -28.54
C ALA A 5 8.40 -7.27 -27.84
N SER A 6 8.33 -6.85 -26.57
CA SER A 6 9.50 -6.56 -25.76
C SER A 6 10.38 -7.80 -25.54
N ALA A 7 11.62 -7.61 -25.07
CA ALA A 7 12.52 -8.73 -24.74
C ALA A 7 11.90 -9.68 -23.70
N LEU A 8 11.26 -9.13 -22.66
CA LEU A 8 10.59 -9.91 -21.62
C LEU A 8 9.39 -10.70 -22.16
N GLU A 9 8.59 -10.11 -23.06
CA GLU A 9 7.50 -10.84 -23.72
C GLU A 9 8.01 -12.01 -24.56
N LYS A 10 9.17 -11.86 -25.20
CA LYS A 10 9.81 -12.93 -25.98
C LYS A 10 10.39 -14.03 -25.09
N GLU A 11 10.95 -13.67 -23.94
CA GLU A 11 11.56 -14.60 -22.99
C GLU A 11 10.51 -15.44 -22.26
N ILE A 12 9.41 -14.83 -21.82
CA ILE A 12 8.28 -15.56 -21.21
C ILE A 12 7.56 -16.41 -22.26
N GLY A 13 7.41 -15.88 -23.48
CA GLY A 13 6.70 -16.54 -24.57
C GLY A 13 5.19 -16.38 -24.49
N PRO A 14 4.48 -16.54 -25.63
CA PRO A 14 3.06 -16.20 -25.76
C PRO A 14 2.13 -17.13 -24.96
N GLU A 15 2.52 -18.38 -24.73
CA GLU A 15 1.69 -19.37 -24.02
C GLU A 15 1.72 -19.19 -22.50
N GLN A 16 2.85 -18.72 -21.96
CA GLN A 16 3.04 -18.57 -20.51
C GLN A 16 2.74 -17.15 -20.02
N PHE A 17 2.67 -16.17 -20.92
CA PHE A 17 2.40 -14.79 -20.55
C PHE A 17 0.97 -14.65 -20.00
N PRO A 18 0.78 -14.31 -18.71
CA PRO A 18 -0.55 -14.30 -18.12
C PRO A 18 -1.48 -13.28 -18.79
N VAL A 19 -2.74 -13.67 -18.98
CA VAL A 19 -3.76 -12.80 -19.57
C VAL A 19 -4.08 -11.66 -18.59
N ASN A 20 -4.16 -10.43 -19.12
CA ASN A 20 -4.43 -9.20 -18.35
C ASN A 20 -3.39 -8.84 -17.27
N GLU A 21 -2.18 -9.39 -17.34
CA GLU A 21 -1.08 -9.01 -16.45
C GLU A 21 -0.14 -8.02 -17.15
N HIS A 22 0.35 -7.04 -16.40
CA HIS A 22 1.18 -5.94 -16.89
C HIS A 22 2.47 -5.87 -16.07
N TYR A 23 3.62 -6.05 -16.72
CA TYR A 23 4.93 -6.02 -16.07
C TYR A 23 5.63 -4.68 -16.34
N PHE A 24 5.55 -3.76 -15.37
CA PHE A 24 6.11 -2.43 -15.49
C PHE A 24 7.17 -2.16 -14.43
N GLY A 25 8.38 -1.82 -14.89
CA GLY A 25 9.42 -1.31 -14.00
C GLY A 25 9.09 0.10 -13.49
N LEU A 26 9.72 0.50 -12.38
CA LEU A 26 9.57 1.84 -11.82
C LEU A 26 10.87 2.63 -11.98
N VAL A 27 10.77 3.86 -12.49
CA VAL A 27 11.92 4.76 -12.64
C VAL A 27 12.49 5.12 -11.26
N ASN A 28 13.82 5.13 -11.14
CA ASN A 28 14.50 5.60 -9.94
C ASN A 28 14.69 7.13 -10.00
N PHE A 29 14.24 7.85 -8.97
CA PHE A 29 14.37 9.31 -8.80
C PHE A 29 15.44 9.71 -7.78
N GLY A 30 16.63 9.11 -7.91
CA GLY A 30 17.76 9.31 -7.01
C GLY A 30 17.59 8.55 -5.70
N ASN A 31 18.28 7.41 -5.58
CA ASN A 31 18.26 6.54 -4.40
C ASN A 31 16.85 6.10 -3.92
N THR A 32 15.88 5.98 -4.84
CA THR A 32 14.50 5.54 -4.53
C THR A 32 14.26 4.04 -4.79
N CYS A 33 15.31 3.24 -5.00
CA CYS A 33 15.13 1.82 -5.29
C CYS A 33 14.57 1.03 -4.11
N TYR A 34 14.82 1.46 -2.86
CA TYR A 34 14.18 0.90 -1.66
C TYR A 34 12.64 1.01 -1.73
N CYS A 35 12.15 2.12 -2.29
CA CYS A 35 10.73 2.38 -2.48
C CYS A 35 10.18 1.52 -3.63
N ASN A 36 10.88 1.53 -4.77
CA ASN A 36 10.47 0.78 -5.95
C ASN A 36 10.39 -0.73 -5.68
N SER A 37 11.34 -1.32 -4.95
CA SER A 37 11.34 -2.76 -4.64
C SER A 37 10.14 -3.15 -3.77
N VAL A 38 9.82 -2.35 -2.74
CA VAL A 38 8.66 -2.57 -1.87
C VAL A 38 7.35 -2.40 -2.63
N LEU A 39 7.23 -1.36 -3.47
CA LEU A 39 6.04 -1.16 -4.30
C LEU A 39 5.79 -2.33 -5.24
N GLN A 40 6.83 -2.91 -5.84
CA GLN A 40 6.72 -4.11 -6.67
C GLN A 40 6.27 -5.32 -5.84
N ALA A 41 6.89 -5.55 -4.68
CA ALA A 41 6.50 -6.65 -3.80
C ALA A 41 5.01 -6.56 -3.40
N LEU A 42 4.56 -5.36 -3.00
CA LEU A 42 3.17 -5.11 -2.65
C LEU A 42 2.21 -5.21 -3.84
N TYR A 43 2.64 -4.81 -5.04
CA TYR A 43 1.82 -4.97 -6.25
C TYR A 43 1.55 -6.45 -6.57
N PHE A 44 2.54 -7.33 -6.35
CA PHE A 44 2.35 -8.76 -6.56
C PHE A 44 1.74 -9.50 -5.37
N CYS A 45 1.55 -8.85 -4.22
CA CYS A 45 0.66 -9.31 -3.16
C CYS A 45 -0.81 -9.13 -3.60
N ARG A 46 -1.36 -10.14 -4.31
CA ARG A 46 -2.70 -10.06 -4.93
C ARG A 46 -3.81 -9.52 -4.01
N PRO A 47 -3.97 -9.97 -2.74
CA PRO A 47 -5.01 -9.44 -1.86
C PRO A 47 -4.87 -7.92 -1.63
N PHE A 48 -3.63 -7.44 -1.49
CA PHE A 48 -3.35 -6.02 -1.30
C PHE A 48 -3.60 -5.23 -2.58
N ARG A 49 -3.10 -5.72 -3.73
CA ARG A 49 -3.36 -5.12 -5.04
C ARG A 49 -4.86 -4.94 -5.30
N GLU A 50 -5.65 -5.97 -5.05
CA GLU A 50 -7.10 -5.94 -5.27
C GLU A 50 -7.79 -4.88 -4.39
N LYS A 51 -7.44 -4.80 -3.10
CA LYS A 51 -7.98 -3.78 -2.20
C LYS A 51 -7.58 -2.36 -2.61
N VAL A 52 -6.33 -2.15 -3.05
CA VAL A 52 -5.83 -0.85 -3.51
C VAL A 52 -6.48 -0.42 -4.83
N LEU A 53 -6.71 -1.35 -5.77
CA LEU A 53 -7.43 -1.08 -7.02
C LEU A 53 -8.93 -0.82 -6.78
N ALA A 54 -9.53 -1.49 -5.79
CA ALA A 54 -10.92 -1.28 -5.41
C ALA A 54 -11.14 0.00 -4.58
N TYR A 55 -10.08 0.63 -4.07
CA TYR A 55 -10.17 1.85 -3.26
C TYR A 55 -10.73 3.01 -4.10
N LYS A 56 -11.96 3.44 -3.76
CA LYS A 56 -12.64 4.53 -4.45
C LYS A 56 -12.26 5.87 -3.84
N VAL A 57 -11.53 6.69 -4.60
CA VAL A 57 -11.25 8.08 -4.21
C VAL A 57 -12.56 8.87 -4.21
N GLN A 58 -12.96 9.38 -3.04
CA GLN A 58 -14.15 10.22 -2.94
C GLN A 58 -13.87 11.60 -3.56
N PRO A 59 -14.81 12.21 -4.33
CA PRO A 59 -14.56 13.43 -5.10
C PRO A 59 -14.11 14.66 -4.30
N ARG A 60 -14.41 14.69 -2.99
CA ARG A 60 -14.12 15.84 -2.10
C ARG A 60 -12.92 15.61 -1.20
N LYS A 61 -12.21 14.50 -1.37
CA LYS A 61 -11.18 14.08 -0.44
C LYS A 61 -9.83 14.63 -0.84
N LYS A 62 -9.05 15.06 0.16
CA LYS A 62 -7.67 15.49 -0.05
C LYS A 62 -6.84 14.31 -0.54
N GLU A 63 -5.93 14.58 -1.47
CA GLU A 63 -4.89 13.64 -1.88
C GLU A 63 -4.10 13.18 -0.64
N SER A 64 -3.80 11.88 -0.58
CA SER A 64 -3.01 11.18 0.44
C SER A 64 -2.05 10.17 -0.21
N LEU A 65 -1.15 9.59 0.58
CA LEU A 65 -0.28 8.51 0.09
C LEU A 65 -1.08 7.32 -0.45
N LEU A 66 -2.22 6.97 0.17
CA LEU A 66 -3.11 5.89 -0.31
C LEU A 66 -3.74 6.23 -1.67
N THR A 67 -4.20 7.47 -1.88
CA THR A 67 -4.73 7.86 -3.20
C THR A 67 -3.64 7.83 -4.27
N CYS A 68 -2.43 8.29 -3.95
CA CYS A 68 -1.30 8.22 -4.88
C CYS A 68 -0.87 6.78 -5.19
N LEU A 69 -0.94 5.88 -4.21
CA LEU A 69 -0.68 4.45 -4.40
C LEU A 69 -1.74 3.81 -5.30
N SER A 70 -3.01 4.11 -5.06
CA SER A 70 -4.12 3.64 -5.89
C SER A 70 -3.97 4.13 -7.34
N ASP A 71 -3.64 5.40 -7.54
CA ASP A 71 -3.34 5.95 -8.87
C ASP A 71 -2.18 5.22 -9.56
N LEU A 72 -1.11 4.93 -8.82
CA LEU A 72 0.05 4.20 -9.35
C LEU A 72 -0.32 2.76 -9.76
N PHE A 73 -1.04 2.03 -8.90
CA PHE A 73 -1.46 0.66 -9.18
C PHE A 73 -2.44 0.59 -10.34
N ASN A 74 -3.40 1.52 -10.41
CA ASN A 74 -4.29 1.67 -11.56
C ASN A 74 -3.50 2.01 -12.82
N SER A 75 -2.49 2.87 -12.74
CA SER A 75 -1.64 3.22 -13.87
C SER A 75 -0.85 2.04 -14.42
N ILE A 76 -0.49 1.05 -13.59
CA ILE A 76 0.14 -0.21 -14.05
C ILE A 76 -0.93 -1.14 -14.65
N ALA A 77 -2.02 -1.38 -13.93
CA ALA A 77 -3.05 -2.36 -14.28
C ALA A 77 -3.84 -2.02 -15.56
N THR A 78 -3.86 -0.74 -15.96
CA THR A 78 -4.63 -0.26 -17.14
C THR A 78 -3.75 0.02 -18.35
N GLN A 79 -2.48 -0.37 -18.33
CA GLN A 79 -1.58 -0.13 -19.45
C GLN A 79 -2.03 -0.86 -20.71
N LYS A 80 -1.91 -0.20 -21.86
CA LYS A 80 -2.18 -0.85 -23.16
C LYS A 80 -1.11 -1.87 -23.53
N LYS A 81 0.14 -1.64 -23.09
CA LYS A 81 1.27 -2.54 -23.33
C LYS A 81 1.37 -3.54 -22.19
N LYS A 82 1.84 -4.75 -22.51
CA LYS A 82 2.12 -5.81 -21.55
C LYS A 82 3.36 -5.52 -20.70
N VAL A 83 4.35 -4.86 -21.28
CA VAL A 83 5.63 -4.57 -20.61
C VAL A 83 6.04 -3.12 -20.83
N GLY A 84 6.61 -2.49 -19.82
CA GLY A 84 7.15 -1.14 -19.93
C GLY A 84 7.77 -0.60 -18.64
N VAL A 85 7.80 0.73 -18.53
CA VAL A 85 8.34 1.45 -17.37
C VAL A 85 7.40 2.62 -17.04
N ILE A 86 7.10 2.81 -15.76
CA ILE A 86 6.28 3.92 -15.24
C ILE A 86 7.11 4.79 -14.29
N PRO A 87 7.03 6.13 -14.39
CA PRO A 87 7.62 7.04 -13.42
C PRO A 87 6.68 7.27 -12.22
N PRO A 88 6.97 6.78 -10.99
CA PRO A 88 6.14 7.00 -9.80
C PRO A 88 6.25 8.44 -9.21
N LYS A 89 6.33 9.48 -10.04
CA LYS A 89 6.61 10.87 -9.61
C LYS A 89 5.65 11.39 -8.54
N LYS A 90 4.34 11.18 -8.74
CA LYS A 90 3.31 11.63 -7.80
C LYS A 90 3.46 10.94 -6.44
N PHE A 91 3.64 9.62 -6.44
CA PHE A 91 3.83 8.86 -5.22
C PHE A 91 5.09 9.29 -4.46
N ILE A 92 6.24 9.40 -5.15
CA ILE A 92 7.50 9.85 -4.52
C ILE A 92 7.38 11.28 -3.98
N SER A 93 6.77 12.20 -4.73
CA SER A 93 6.55 13.57 -4.27
C SER A 93 5.65 13.61 -3.03
N ARG A 94 4.65 12.72 -2.95
CA ARG A 94 3.76 12.65 -1.81
C ARG A 94 4.44 12.05 -0.59
N LEU A 95 5.18 10.95 -0.77
CA LEU A 95 5.98 10.31 0.28
C LEU A 95 6.92 11.30 0.96
N ARG A 96 7.70 12.05 0.16
CA ARG A 96 8.62 13.08 0.67
C ARG A 96 7.91 14.18 1.45
N LYS A 97 6.73 14.60 0.96
CA LYS A 97 5.94 15.64 1.62
C LYS A 97 5.33 15.17 2.95
N GLU A 98 4.99 13.89 3.08
CA GLU A 98 4.32 13.35 4.27
C GLU A 98 5.28 12.88 5.36
N ASN A 99 6.55 12.59 5.03
CA ASN A 99 7.53 12.15 6.01
C ASN A 99 8.94 12.64 5.66
N GLU A 100 9.46 13.53 6.52
CA GLU A 100 10.78 14.15 6.40
C GLU A 100 11.93 13.13 6.37
N LEU A 101 11.76 11.95 6.97
CA LEU A 101 12.76 10.86 6.91
C LEU A 101 13.06 10.45 5.46
N PHE A 102 12.05 10.52 4.60
CA PHE A 102 12.17 10.19 3.17
C PHE A 102 12.42 11.42 2.28
N ASP A 103 12.36 12.65 2.82
CA ASP A 103 12.56 13.90 2.08
C ASP A 103 14.02 14.26 1.86
N ASN A 104 14.75 13.33 1.25
CA ASN A 104 16.14 13.53 0.86
C ASN A 104 16.46 12.61 -0.33
N TYR A 105 17.72 12.67 -0.77
CA TYR A 105 18.25 11.85 -1.86
C TYR A 105 19.15 10.72 -1.36
N MET A 106 19.07 10.35 -0.07
CA MET A 106 19.85 9.25 0.49
C MET A 106 19.15 7.91 0.23
N GLN A 107 19.93 6.83 0.23
CA GLN A 107 19.36 5.48 0.35
C GLN A 107 18.70 5.33 1.71
N GLN A 108 17.60 4.59 1.75
CA GLN A 108 16.80 4.35 2.95
C GLN A 108 16.57 2.84 3.13
N ASP A 109 16.21 2.46 4.35
CA ASP A 109 15.85 1.07 4.64
C ASP A 109 14.48 0.74 4.02
N ALA A 110 14.44 -0.30 3.18
CA ALA A 110 13.21 -0.77 2.55
C ALA A 110 12.19 -1.29 3.58
N HIS A 111 12.65 -1.88 4.68
CA HIS A 111 11.77 -2.33 5.76
C HIS A 111 11.14 -1.15 6.51
N GLU A 112 11.92 -0.09 6.76
CA GLU A 112 11.39 1.15 7.35
C GLU A 112 10.32 1.78 6.46
N PHE A 113 10.57 1.87 5.15
CA PHE A 113 9.57 2.33 4.19
C PHE A 113 8.31 1.45 4.16
N LEU A 114 8.46 0.12 4.14
CA LEU A 114 7.33 -0.81 4.14
C LEU A 114 6.47 -0.62 5.39
N ASN A 115 7.11 -0.57 6.57
CA ASN A 115 6.41 -0.41 7.84
C ASN A 115 5.66 0.93 7.89
N TYR A 116 6.33 2.02 7.50
CA TYR A 116 5.71 3.34 7.40
C TYR A 116 4.51 3.34 6.44
N LEU A 117 4.65 2.76 5.25
CA LEU A 117 3.61 2.75 4.24
C LEU A 117 2.36 1.99 4.72
N LEU A 118 2.53 0.79 5.28
CA LEU A 118 1.40 -0.02 5.74
C LEU A 118 0.66 0.65 6.91
N ASN A 119 1.39 1.19 7.89
CA ASN A 119 0.78 1.90 9.01
C ASN A 119 0.06 3.17 8.54
N THR A 120 0.69 3.96 7.66
CA THR A 120 0.07 5.17 7.11
C THR A 120 -1.24 4.85 6.37
N ILE A 121 -1.28 3.78 5.57
CA ILE A 121 -2.50 3.34 4.90
C ILE A 121 -3.55 2.87 5.92
N ALA A 122 -3.13 2.12 6.95
CA ALA A 122 -4.03 1.66 8.00
C ALA A 122 -4.68 2.83 8.75
N ASP A 123 -3.90 3.84 9.13
CA ASP A 123 -4.36 5.05 9.83
C ASP A 123 -5.36 5.83 8.98
N LEU A 124 -5.05 6.05 7.69
CA LEU A 124 -5.95 6.71 6.75
C LEU A 124 -7.31 6.00 6.67
N LEU A 125 -7.31 4.67 6.59
CA LEU A 125 -8.54 3.88 6.54
C LEU A 125 -9.34 3.91 7.85
N GLN A 126 -8.65 3.96 9.00
CA GLN A 126 -9.32 4.11 10.29
C GLN A 126 -9.95 5.49 10.42
N GLU A 127 -9.25 6.54 9.99
CA GLU A 127 -9.77 7.91 9.99
C GLU A 127 -11.03 8.01 9.11
N GLU A 128 -11.02 7.38 7.94
CA GLU A 128 -12.19 7.29 7.06
C GLU A 128 -13.40 6.66 7.73
N LYS A 129 -13.22 5.48 8.36
CA LYS A 129 -14.29 4.80 9.09
C LYS A 129 -14.86 5.67 10.22
N LYS A 130 -13.99 6.39 10.94
CA LYS A 130 -14.41 7.32 12.00
C LYS A 130 -15.25 8.46 11.44
N GLN A 131 -14.86 9.04 10.30
CA GLN A 131 -15.61 10.12 9.63
C GLN A 131 -16.97 9.62 9.12
N GLU A 132 -17.05 8.41 8.56
CA GLU A 132 -18.30 7.79 8.11
C GLU A 132 -19.28 7.55 9.26
N LYS A 133 -18.79 7.04 10.40
CA LYS A 133 -19.59 6.85 11.62
C LYS A 133 -20.12 8.18 12.18
N GLN A 134 -19.30 9.23 12.17
CA GLN A 134 -19.73 10.57 12.63
C GLN A 134 -20.79 11.18 11.70
N ASN A 135 -20.61 11.07 10.39
CA ASN A 135 -21.58 11.57 9.41
C ASN A 135 -22.90 10.78 9.44
N GLY A 136 -22.86 9.47 9.72
CA GLY A 136 -24.05 8.62 9.85
C GLY A 136 -24.86 8.87 11.13
N LYS A 137 -24.20 9.21 12.25
CA LYS A 137 -24.88 9.55 13.53
C LYS A 137 -25.73 10.82 13.47
N LEU A 138 -25.43 11.75 12.55
CA LEU A 138 -26.21 12.98 12.37
C LEU A 138 -27.58 12.75 11.68
N GLN A 139 -27.83 11.56 11.11
CA GLN A 139 -29.11 11.24 10.44
C GLN A 139 -30.09 10.41 11.27
N ASN A 140 -29.65 9.69 12.32
CA ASN A 140 -30.53 8.92 13.19
C ASN A 140 -30.08 9.09 14.65
N GLY A 141 -30.80 9.91 15.40
CA GLY A 141 -30.54 10.08 16.83
C GLY A 141 -31.06 8.89 17.63
N SER A 142 -30.19 7.96 18.04
CA SER A 142 -30.36 7.17 19.28
C SER A 142 -29.06 6.51 19.75
N ILE A 143 -28.72 6.83 21.01
CA ILE A 143 -28.17 6.05 22.13
C ILE A 143 -27.03 5.05 21.88
N GLU A 144 -25.93 5.35 22.55
CA GLU A 144 -24.65 4.65 22.63
C GLU A 144 -24.78 3.24 23.24
N SER A 145 -24.07 2.30 22.63
CA SER A 145 -23.62 1.07 23.29
C SER A 145 -22.11 1.19 23.40
N GLU A 146 -21.61 1.35 24.63
CA GLU A 146 -20.21 1.18 24.98
C GLU A 146 -19.86 -0.32 24.88
N GLU A 147 -19.71 -0.82 23.66
CA GLU A 147 -19.03 -2.09 23.43
C GLU A 147 -17.57 -1.78 23.17
N GLY A 148 -16.71 -2.25 24.09
CA GLY A 148 -15.29 -1.89 24.21
C GLY A 148 -14.51 -1.93 22.90
N GLU A 149 -13.43 -1.13 22.86
CA GLU A 149 -12.48 -0.92 21.75
C GLU A 149 -12.04 -2.22 21.07
N LYS A 150 -12.89 -2.82 20.23
CA LYS A 150 -12.42 -3.56 19.08
C LYS A 150 -11.90 -2.49 18.14
N THR A 151 -10.59 -2.31 18.13
CA THR A 151 -9.91 -1.55 17.08
C THR A 151 -10.49 -2.02 15.75
N ASP A 152 -11.20 -1.13 15.05
CA ASP A 152 -11.84 -1.47 13.78
C ASP A 152 -10.74 -1.87 12.81
N LEU A 153 -10.51 -3.18 12.65
CA LEU A 153 -9.49 -3.70 11.77
C LEU A 153 -9.75 -3.20 10.35
N THR A 154 -8.70 -2.74 9.69
CA THR A 154 -8.75 -2.31 8.29
C THR A 154 -8.37 -3.48 7.40
N TRP A 155 -8.61 -3.37 6.09
CA TRP A 155 -8.17 -4.41 5.17
C TRP A 155 -6.64 -4.55 5.11
N VAL A 156 -5.87 -3.56 5.58
CA VAL A 156 -4.40 -3.71 5.78
C VAL A 156 -4.13 -4.71 6.88
N HIS A 157 -4.84 -4.58 8.01
CA HIS A 157 -4.73 -5.51 9.14
C HIS A 157 -5.20 -6.91 8.75
N GLU A 158 -6.30 -7.04 7.99
CA GLU A 158 -6.79 -8.33 7.47
C GLU A 158 -5.73 -9.08 6.64
N ILE A 159 -4.85 -8.36 5.94
CA ILE A 159 -3.85 -8.95 5.03
C ILE A 159 -2.52 -9.21 5.75
N PHE A 160 -2.05 -8.28 6.58
CA PHE A 160 -0.68 -8.28 7.09
C PHE A 160 -0.55 -8.43 8.60
N GLN A 161 -1.62 -8.24 9.38
CA GLN A 161 -1.50 -8.31 10.83
C GLN A 161 -1.43 -9.75 11.32
N GLY A 162 -0.43 -10.02 12.15
CA GLY A 162 -0.35 -11.21 13.00
C GLY A 162 -0.28 -10.80 14.48
N THR A 163 -0.18 -11.79 15.36
CA THR A 163 0.02 -11.57 16.80
C THR A 163 1.15 -12.44 17.29
N LEU A 164 2.07 -11.85 18.05
CA LEU A 164 3.18 -12.53 18.69
C LEU A 164 3.00 -12.44 20.20
N THR A 165 3.27 -13.53 20.90
CA THR A 165 3.34 -13.56 22.37
C THR A 165 4.81 -13.63 22.76
N ASN A 166 5.29 -12.61 23.46
CA ASN A 166 6.66 -12.56 23.96
C ASN A 166 6.67 -12.90 25.45
N GLU A 167 7.24 -14.04 25.81
CA GLU A 167 7.39 -14.48 27.20
C GLU A 167 8.80 -14.16 27.68
N THR A 168 8.90 -13.48 28.82
CA THR A 168 10.20 -13.15 29.42
C THR A 168 10.34 -13.83 30.77
N ARG A 169 11.29 -14.76 30.88
CA ARG A 169 11.63 -15.41 32.15
C ARG A 169 12.95 -14.86 32.69
N CYS A 170 12.92 -14.31 33.90
CA CYS A 170 14.13 -13.91 34.61
C CYS A 170 14.95 -15.14 35.00
N LEU A 171 16.23 -15.20 34.63
CA LEU A 171 17.11 -16.33 34.96
C LEU A 171 17.57 -16.36 36.42
N ASN A 172 17.32 -15.30 37.20
CA ASN A 172 17.73 -15.23 38.61
C ASN A 172 16.61 -15.54 39.60
N CYS A 173 15.40 -15.01 39.37
CA CYS A 173 14.25 -15.25 40.25
C CYS A 173 13.19 -16.17 39.64
N GLU A 174 13.45 -16.69 38.44
CA GLU A 174 12.55 -17.56 37.66
C GLU A 174 11.15 -17.01 37.35
N ALA A 175 10.86 -15.77 37.75
CA ALA A 175 9.59 -15.11 37.45
C ALA A 175 9.44 -14.90 35.94
N GLY A 176 8.27 -15.28 35.42
CA GLY A 176 7.83 -15.02 34.05
C GLY A 176 6.81 -13.89 33.98
N ARG A 177 6.82 -13.14 32.87
CA ARG A 177 5.69 -12.33 32.39
C ARG A 177 5.41 -12.66 30.93
#